data_AF-A0AAX1QBM5-F1
#
_entry.id   AF-A0AAX1QBM5-F1
#
_cell.length_a   1.000
_cell.length_b   1.000
_cell.length_c   1.000
_cell.angle_alpha   90.00
_cell.angle_beta   90.00
_cell.angle_gamma   90.00
#
_symmetry.space_group_name_H-M   'P 1'
#
loop_
_entity.id
_entity.type
_entity.pdbx_description
1 polymer ?
#
loop_
_entity_poly.entity_id
_entity_poly.type
_entity_poly.pdbx_seq_one_letter_code
_entity_poly.pdbx_strand_id
1 'polypeptide(L)'
;MDGIAGPLTLDKLDQVYKAAQQSREKPAVPEKEESLKETYAMKMCECVGDYQMNQLETIYREARQDKLLKDERWEKKVADKSITVGEVAFLDAILVHRLKCDYILKK
;
A
#
# COMPACT_ATOMS: atom_id res chain seq x y z
N MET A 1 8.41 35.99 25.10
CA MET A 1 8.48 34.55 25.41
C MET A 1 9.41 33.94 24.39
N ASP A 2 10.64 33.65 24.76
CA ASP A 2 11.59 32.97 23.87
C ASP A 2 11.11 31.53 23.73
N GLY A 3 10.71 31.15 22.51
CA GLY A 3 10.08 29.86 22.16
C GLY A 3 11.00 28.63 22.30
N ILE A 4 11.91 28.64 23.28
CA ILE A 4 12.79 27.55 23.61
C ILE A 4 12.13 26.77 24.75
N ALA A 5 11.70 25.54 24.45
CA ALA A 5 11.21 24.62 25.47
C ALA A 5 12.35 24.33 26.47
N GLY A 6 12.30 24.97 27.64
CA GLY A 6 13.24 24.70 28.73
C GLY A 6 13.01 23.31 29.34
N PRO A 7 13.92 22.86 30.24
CA PRO A 7 13.86 21.53 30.85
C PRO A 7 12.51 21.22 31.52
N LEU A 8 11.89 22.23 32.14
CA LEU A 8 10.57 22.14 32.77
C LEU A 8 9.43 21.85 31.76
N THR A 9 9.55 22.33 30.52
CA THR A 9 8.56 22.09 29.47
C THR A 9 8.72 20.68 28.89
N LEU A 10 9.96 20.19 28.78
CA LEU A 10 10.28 18.83 28.36
C LEU A 10 9.81 17.78 29.39
N ASP A 11 10.02 18.02 30.69
CA ASP A 11 9.55 17.11 31.74
C ASP A 11 8.02 17.00 31.79
N LYS A 12 7.30 18.10 31.56
CA LYS A 12 5.84 18.07 31.44
C LYS A 12 5.40 17.28 30.21
N LEU A 13 6.12 17.40 29.09
CA LEU A 13 5.82 16.64 27.88
C LEU A 13 6.05 15.14 28.10
N ASP A 14 7.13 14.76 28.79
CA ASP A 14 7.44 13.36 29.12
C ASP A 14 6.43 12.74 30.09
N GLN A 15 5.98 13.49 31.09
CA GLN A 15 4.90 13.04 31.98
C GLN A 15 3.57 12.85 31.23
N VAL A 16 3.20 13.78 30.35
CA VAL A 16 1.99 13.67 29.52
C VAL A 16 2.10 12.47 28.56
N TYR A 17 3.28 12.24 27.98
CA TYR A 17 3.52 11.09 27.11
C TYR A 17 3.40 9.76 27.86
N LYS A 18 4.01 9.64 29.05
CA LYS A 18 3.91 8.45 29.91
C LYS A 18 2.49 8.20 30.40
N ALA A 19 1.76 9.26 30.78
CA ALA A 19 0.35 9.17 31.16
C ALA A 19 -0.53 8.72 29.99
N ALA A 20 -0.29 9.25 28.78
CA ALA A 20 -1.01 8.87 27.56
C ALA A 20 -0.71 7.42 27.11
N GLN A 21 0.45 6.87 27.48
CA GLN A 21 0.77 5.46 27.25
C GLN A 21 0.14 4.53 28.28
N GLN A 22 -0.03 4.96 29.54
CA GLN A 22 -0.68 4.15 30.59
C GLN A 22 -2.20 4.06 30.42
N SER A 23 -2.85 5.05 29.79
CA SER A 23 -4.28 5.02 29.48
C SER A 23 -4.63 4.30 28.17
N ARG A 24 -3.68 3.56 27.57
CA ARG A 24 -4.00 2.64 26.46
C ARG A 24 -4.58 1.35 27.01
N GLU A 25 -5.87 1.38 27.36
CA GLU A 25 -6.72 0.30 26.85
C GLU A 25 -6.42 0.18 25.36
N LYS A 26 -6.05 -1.03 24.91
CA LYS A 26 -5.73 -1.30 23.51
C LYS A 26 -6.78 -0.60 22.64
N PRO A 27 -6.40 0.34 21.76
CA PRO A 27 -7.37 0.83 20.80
C PRO A 27 -7.76 -0.41 19.99
N ALA A 28 -9.04 -0.78 20.06
CA ALA A 28 -9.62 -1.73 19.13
C ALA A 28 -9.32 -1.18 17.74
N VAL A 29 -8.39 -1.82 17.03
CA VAL A 29 -8.22 -1.60 15.60
C VAL A 29 -9.62 -1.84 15.02
N PRO A 30 -10.20 -0.90 14.26
CA PRO A 30 -11.51 -1.15 13.68
C PRO A 30 -11.38 -2.41 12.82
N GLU A 31 -12.14 -3.47 13.12
CA GLU A 31 -12.06 -4.80 12.48
C GLU A 31 -11.99 -4.72 10.94
N LYS A 32 -12.58 -3.67 10.35
CA LYS A 32 -12.49 -3.36 8.92
C LYS A 32 -11.08 -3.11 8.41
N GLU A 33 -10.24 -2.37 9.13
CA GLU A 33 -8.91 -1.98 8.66
C GLU A 33 -7.92 -3.17 8.72
N GLU A 34 -8.15 -4.09 9.66
CA GLU A 34 -7.42 -5.36 9.76
C GLU A 34 -7.82 -6.30 8.62
N SER A 35 -9.13 -6.45 8.35
CA SER A 35 -9.63 -7.27 7.23
C SER A 35 -9.16 -6.81 5.84
N LEU A 36 -8.98 -5.50 5.63
CA LEU A 36 -8.47 -4.94 4.38
C LEU A 36 -6.98 -5.22 4.20
N LYS A 37 -6.19 -5.13 5.26
CA LYS A 37 -4.76 -5.47 5.23
C LYS A 37 -4.55 -6.95 4.93
N GLU A 38 -5.34 -7.82 5.55
CA GLU A 38 -5.34 -9.25 5.26
C GLU A 38 -5.69 -9.50 3.79
N THR A 39 -6.74 -8.84 3.29
CA THR A 39 -7.16 -8.95 1.89
C THR A 39 -6.05 -8.55 0.92
N TYR A 40 -5.34 -7.45 1.18
CA TYR A 40 -4.23 -7.01 0.32
C TYR A 40 -3.00 -7.92 0.37
N ALA A 41 -2.86 -8.72 1.43
CA ALA A 41 -1.79 -9.70 1.56
C ALA A 41 -2.12 -11.04 0.87
N MET A 42 -3.40 -11.33 0.59
CA MET A 42 -3.80 -12.55 -0.10
C MET A 42 -3.17 -12.65 -1.50
N LYS A 43 -2.83 -13.88 -1.93
CA LYS A 43 -2.31 -14.09 -3.26
C LYS A 43 -3.44 -14.02 -4.28
N MET A 44 -3.19 -13.36 -5.40
CA MET A 44 -4.21 -13.17 -6.42
C MET A 44 -4.72 -14.51 -6.97
N CYS A 45 -3.86 -15.52 -7.09
CA CYS A 45 -4.24 -16.86 -7.54
C CYS A 45 -5.18 -17.61 -6.57
N GLU A 46 -5.30 -17.17 -5.32
CA GLU A 46 -6.26 -17.71 -4.35
C GLU A 46 -7.64 -17.05 -4.51
N CYS A 47 -7.70 -15.89 -5.17
CA CYS A 47 -8.90 -15.09 -5.35
C CYS A 47 -9.52 -15.21 -6.76
N VAL A 48 -8.74 -15.63 -7.77
CA VAL A 48 -9.18 -15.68 -9.17
C VAL A 48 -8.77 -16.97 -9.88
N GLY A 49 -9.47 -17.30 -10.97
CA GLY A 49 -9.16 -18.46 -11.81
C GLY A 49 -7.96 -18.24 -12.74
N ASP A 50 -7.55 -19.32 -13.42
CA ASP A 50 -6.37 -19.31 -14.29
C ASP A 50 -6.48 -18.32 -15.46
N TYR A 51 -7.68 -18.11 -16.01
CA TYR A 51 -7.90 -17.12 -17.07
C TYR A 51 -7.54 -15.71 -16.60
N GLN A 52 -8.00 -15.33 -15.41
CA GLN A 52 -7.71 -14.02 -14.82
C GLN A 52 -6.23 -13.87 -14.46
N MET A 53 -5.58 -14.96 -14.03
CA MET A 53 -4.12 -14.95 -13.80
C MET A 53 -3.32 -14.73 -15.09
N ASN A 54 -3.75 -15.30 -16.22
CA ASN A 54 -3.11 -15.06 -17.52
C ASN A 54 -3.32 -13.62 -18.02
N GLN A 55 -4.49 -13.03 -17.75
CA GLN A 55 -4.74 -11.62 -18.01
C GLN A 55 -3.81 -10.73 -17.17
N LEU A 56 -3.63 -11.09 -15.89
CA LEU A 56 -2.72 -10.37 -15.00
C LEU A 56 -1.28 -10.38 -15.53
N GLU A 57 -0.78 -11.53 -15.97
CA GLU A 57 0.55 -11.62 -16.57
C GLU A 57 0.71 -10.70 -17.79
N THR A 58 -0.33 -10.61 -18.64
CA THR A 58 -0.34 -9.69 -19.79
C THR A 58 -0.23 -8.23 -19.35
N ILE A 59 -1.02 -7.81 -18.36
CA ILE A 59 -0.99 -6.44 -17.82
C ILE A 59 0.39 -6.07 -17.29
N TYR A 60 1.05 -6.99 -16.56
CA TYR A 60 2.39 -6.73 -16.05
C TYR A 60 3.45 -6.67 -17.16
N ARG A 61 3.33 -7.48 -18.22
CA ARG A 61 4.20 -7.38 -19.40
C ARG A 61 4.07 -6.02 -20.09
N GLU A 62 2.84 -5.56 -20.31
CA GLU A 62 2.56 -4.24 -20.89
C GLU A 62 3.12 -3.11 -20.02
N ALA A 63 2.92 -3.19 -18.69
CA ALA A 63 3.50 -2.24 -17.75
C ALA A 63 5.04 -2.20 -17.81
N ARG A 64 5.72 -3.33 -18.07
CA ARG A 64 7.17 -3.35 -18.31
C ARG A 64 7.55 -2.65 -19.61
N GLN A 65 6.80 -2.87 -20.70
CA GLN A 65 7.04 -2.18 -21.98
C GLN A 65 6.90 -0.65 -21.84
N ASP A 66 5.93 -0.21 -21.04
CA ASP A 66 5.68 1.19 -20.72
C ASP A 66 6.66 1.78 -19.69
N LYS A 67 7.69 1.00 -19.30
CA LYS A 67 8.72 1.36 -18.32
C LYS A 67 8.14 1.76 -16.95
N LEU A 68 6.94 1.28 -16.63
CA LEU A 68 6.31 1.43 -15.32
C LEU A 68 6.98 0.53 -14.29
N LEU A 69 7.16 -0.72 -14.69
CA LEU A 69 7.88 -1.70 -13.90
C LEU A 69 9.31 -1.79 -14.42
N LYS A 70 10.25 -1.32 -13.59
CA LYS A 70 11.68 -1.36 -13.91
C LYS A 70 12.39 -2.58 -13.34
N ASP A 71 11.74 -3.30 -12.43
CA ASP A 71 12.31 -4.42 -11.67
C ASP A 71 11.77 -5.74 -12.23
N GLU A 72 12.64 -6.74 -12.43
CA GLU A 72 12.28 -8.09 -12.90
C GLU A 72 11.59 -8.94 -11.82
N ARG A 73 11.55 -8.45 -10.57
CA ARG A 73 10.87 -9.14 -9.46
C ARG A 73 9.43 -9.50 -9.77
N TRP A 74 8.71 -8.75 -10.60
CA TRP A 74 7.32 -9.07 -10.93
C TRP A 74 7.21 -10.35 -11.76
N GLU A 75 8.13 -10.61 -12.69
CA GLU A 75 8.10 -11.84 -13.53
C GLU A 75 8.25 -13.08 -12.66
N LYS A 76 9.20 -13.02 -11.71
CA LYS A 76 9.37 -14.07 -10.72
C LYS A 76 8.10 -14.25 -9.87
N LYS A 77 7.46 -13.17 -9.46
CA LYS A 77 6.22 -13.24 -8.68
C LYS A 77 5.03 -13.80 -9.46
N VAL A 78 4.90 -13.49 -10.76
CA VAL A 78 3.90 -14.11 -11.63
C VAL A 78 4.16 -15.61 -11.74
N ALA A 79 5.40 -16.00 -12.06
CA ALA A 79 5.80 -17.40 -12.22
C ALA A 79 5.57 -18.21 -10.94
N ASP A 80 5.96 -17.66 -9.79
CA ASP A 80 5.80 -18.29 -8.47
C ASP A 80 4.36 -18.14 -7.93
N LYS A 81 3.41 -17.57 -8.70
CA LYS A 81 2.04 -17.23 -8.29
C LYS A 81 1.96 -16.54 -6.92
N SER A 82 2.89 -15.63 -6.65
CA SER A 82 3.04 -14.95 -5.35
C SER A 82 2.63 -13.48 -5.35
N ILE A 83 2.10 -12.97 -6.48
CA ILE A 83 1.55 -11.61 -6.56
C ILE A 83 0.35 -11.50 -5.61
N THR A 84 0.31 -10.43 -4.82
CA THR A 84 -0.80 -10.18 -3.90
C THR A 84 -1.86 -9.25 -4.51
N VAL A 85 -3.08 -9.31 -3.96
CA VAL A 85 -4.18 -8.41 -4.35
C VAL A 85 -3.78 -6.94 -4.23
N GLY A 86 -3.01 -6.58 -3.19
CA GLY A 86 -2.52 -5.21 -2.99
C GLY A 86 -1.57 -4.73 -4.08
N GLU A 87 -0.70 -5.61 -4.57
CA GLU A 87 0.23 -5.28 -5.67
C GLU A 87 -0.52 -5.03 -6.99
N VAL A 88 -1.54 -5.84 -7.27
CA VAL A 88 -2.39 -5.65 -8.45
C VAL A 88 -3.17 -4.34 -8.36
N ALA A 89 -3.80 -4.06 -7.20
CA ALA A 89 -4.56 -2.83 -6.99
C ALA A 89 -3.67 -1.58 -7.11
N PHE A 90 -2.42 -1.64 -6.65
CA PHE A 90 -1.47 -0.56 -6.79
C PHE A 90 -1.08 -0.32 -8.26
N LEU A 91 -0.84 -1.39 -9.02
CA LEU A 91 -0.53 -1.28 -10.45
C LEU A 91 -1.69 -0.68 -11.24
N ASP A 92 -2.91 -1.15 -11.00
CA ASP A 92 -4.14 -0.61 -11.62
C ASP A 92 -4.30 0.89 -11.32
N ALA A 93 -4.11 1.31 -10.08
CA ALA A 93 -4.19 2.72 -9.69
C ALA A 93 -3.19 3.61 -10.46
N ILE A 94 -1.96 3.12 -10.69
CA ILE A 94 -0.95 3.85 -11.49
C ILE A 94 -1.39 3.95 -12.96
N LEU A 95 -1.86 2.85 -13.55
CA LEU A 95 -2.32 2.81 -14.94
C LEU A 95 -3.51 3.77 -15.15
N VAL A 96 -4.51 3.73 -14.25
CA VAL A 96 -5.66 4.63 -14.28
C VAL A 96 -5.25 6.10 -14.13
N HIS A 97 -4.32 6.40 -13.21
CA HIS A 97 -3.81 7.76 -13.04
C HIS A 97 -3.13 8.26 -14.32
N ARG A 98 -2.32 7.43 -14.99
CA ARG A 98 -1.69 7.80 -16.26
C ARG A 98 -2.70 8.03 -17.38
N LEU A 99 -3.67 7.14 -17.55
CA LEU A 99 -4.73 7.30 -18.55
C LEU A 99 -5.47 8.63 -18.37
N LYS A 100 -5.74 9.03 -17.12
CA LYS A 100 -6.33 10.34 -16.81
C LYS A 100 -5.39 11.50 -17.18
N CYS A 101 -4.11 11.43 -16.84
CA CYS A 101 -3.12 12.45 -17.22
C CYS A 101 -3.00 12.61 -18.73
N ASP A 102 -2.91 11.50 -19.47
CA ASP A 102 -2.80 11.49 -20.93
C ASP A 102 -4.07 12.04 -21.59
N TYR A 103 -5.24 11.75 -21.03
CA TYR A 103 -6.51 12.31 -21.48
C TYR A 103 -6.59 13.83 -21.27
N ILE A 104 -6.07 14.32 -20.15
CA ILE A 104 -6.04 15.77 -19.85
C ILE A 104 -5.06 16.50 -20.77
N LEU A 105 -3.90 15.91 -21.07
CA LEU A 105 -2.87 16.53 -21.94
C LEU A 105 -3.22 16.52 -23.44
N LYS A 106 -4.19 15.70 -23.85
CA LYS A 106 -4.69 15.63 -25.24
C LYS A 106 -5.89 16.56 -25.50
N LYS A 107 -6.36 17.31 -24.50
CA LYS A 107 -7.45 18.29 -24.59
C LYS A 107 -6.92 19.71 -24.58
#